data_AF-A0A7X7MF46-F1
#
_entry.id   AF-A0A7X7MF46-F1
#
_cell.length_a   1.000
_cell.length_b   1.000
_cell.length_c   1.000
_cell.angle_alpha   90.00
_cell.angle_beta   90.00
_cell.angle_gamma   90.00
#
_symmetry.space_group_name_H-M   'P 1'
#
loop_
_entity.id
_entity.type
_entity.pdbx_description
1 polymer ?
#
loop_
_entity_poly.entity_id
_entity_poly.type
_entity_poly.pdbx_seq_one_letter_code
_entity_poly.pdbx_strand_id
1 'polypeptide(L)'
;LVPTQNWSLWSYTVLNDPRFTFGRDYIFFRQDATRGPNKIGLRQREGWAAYQREEMLFVKYFDCVADAEYPDGNVNSEYFSNEAMLEVESLGPLVSLQQDESASHTETWKLFAPVARCESEADVDRLIKPLV
;
A
#
# COMPACT_ATOMS: atom_id res chain seq x y z
N LEU A 1 15.72 21.77 -0.89
CA LEU A 1 15.88 20.36 -1.30
C LEU A 1 16.00 19.53 -0.03
N VAL A 2 14.89 19.07 0.52
CA VAL A 2 14.85 18.17 1.69
C VAL A 2 14.09 16.90 1.30
N PRO A 3 14.41 15.73 1.89
CA PRO A 3 13.63 14.52 1.65
C PRO A 3 12.16 14.73 2.04
N THR A 4 11.24 14.34 1.16
CA THR A 4 9.79 14.45 1.40
C THR A 4 9.09 13.10 1.44
N GLN A 5 9.82 12.01 1.23
CA GLN A 5 9.24 10.67 1.17
C GLN A 5 10.04 9.65 1.99
N ASN A 6 9.32 8.81 2.73
CA ASN A 6 9.86 7.77 3.61
C ASN A 6 9.50 6.40 3.06
N TRP A 7 10.50 5.52 3.02
CA TRP A 7 10.40 4.15 2.58
C TRP A 7 11.03 3.26 3.63
N SER A 8 10.38 2.14 3.90
CA SER A 8 10.91 1.11 4.78
C SER A 8 11.16 -0.16 4.00
N LEU A 9 12.37 -0.69 4.17
CA LEU A 9 12.85 -1.90 3.52
C LEU A 9 13.32 -2.84 4.62
N TRP A 10 12.91 -4.10 4.54
CA TRP A 10 13.36 -5.14 5.45
C TRP A 10 14.65 -5.76 4.91
N SER A 11 15.38 -6.47 5.76
CA SER A 11 16.63 -7.13 5.37
C SER A 11 16.47 -8.14 4.23
N TYR A 12 15.24 -8.63 4.02
CA TYR A 12 14.88 -9.54 2.94
C TYR A 12 14.22 -8.85 1.73
N THR A 13 14.06 -7.53 1.73
CA THR A 13 13.47 -6.81 0.60
C THR A 13 14.40 -6.85 -0.61
N VAL A 14 13.90 -7.40 -1.72
CA VAL A 14 14.62 -7.49 -3.00
C VAL A 14 14.00 -6.48 -3.97
N LEU A 15 14.66 -5.33 -4.16
CA LEU A 15 14.13 -4.22 -4.98
C LEU A 15 14.05 -4.52 -6.47
N ASN A 16 14.88 -5.43 -6.98
CA ASN A 16 14.84 -5.90 -8.37
C ASN A 16 13.99 -7.17 -8.55
N ASP A 17 13.14 -7.51 -7.56
CA ASP A 17 12.17 -8.59 -7.71
C ASP A 17 11.17 -8.23 -8.82
N PRO A 18 10.93 -9.12 -9.80
CA PRO A 18 10.06 -8.83 -10.93
C PRO A 18 8.58 -8.63 -10.56
N ARG A 19 8.18 -8.93 -9.31
CA ARG A 19 6.86 -8.54 -8.80
C ARG A 19 6.71 -7.02 -8.73
N PHE A 20 7.79 -6.27 -8.53
CA PHE A 20 7.78 -4.82 -8.51
C PHE A 20 7.88 -4.21 -9.91
N THR A 21 7.10 -3.15 -10.13
CA THR A 21 7.31 -2.23 -11.25
C THR A 21 7.25 -0.81 -10.70
N PHE A 22 8.38 -0.12 -10.71
CA PHE A 22 8.48 1.28 -10.32
C PHE A 22 8.22 2.14 -11.55
N GLY A 23 7.03 2.75 -11.60
CA GLY A 23 6.68 3.76 -12.58
C GLY A 23 7.13 5.16 -12.17
N ARG A 24 6.69 6.17 -12.91
CA ARG A 24 6.94 7.58 -12.57
C ARG A 24 6.08 8.02 -11.38
N ASP A 25 4.80 7.65 -11.40
CA ASP A 25 3.76 8.11 -10.47
C ASP A 25 3.22 6.96 -9.60
N TYR A 26 3.29 5.72 -10.09
CA TYR A 26 2.76 4.54 -9.43
C TYR A 26 3.81 3.44 -9.21
N ILE A 27 3.62 2.67 -8.14
CA ILE A 27 4.37 1.43 -7.87
C ILE A 27 3.40 0.27 -7.95
N PHE A 28 3.68 -0.68 -8.84
CA PHE A 28 2.92 -1.93 -8.91
C PHE A 28 3.66 -3.01 -8.15
N PHE A 29 2.90 -3.79 -7.37
CA PHE A 29 3.38 -5.00 -6.72
C PHE A 29 2.38 -6.12 -6.93
N ARG A 30 2.87 -7.29 -7.31
CA ARG A 30 2.02 -8.41 -7.78
C ARG A 30 2.27 -9.65 -6.95
N GLN A 31 1.21 -10.44 -6.76
CA GLN A 31 1.34 -11.76 -6.14
C GLN A 31 2.07 -12.73 -7.09
N ASP A 32 3.04 -13.47 -6.56
CA ASP A 32 3.67 -14.61 -7.25
C ASP A 32 3.86 -15.75 -6.24
N ALA A 33 3.04 -16.80 -6.36
CA ALA A 33 3.03 -17.94 -5.44
C ALA A 33 4.31 -18.79 -5.50
N THR A 34 5.23 -18.51 -6.43
CA THR A 34 6.51 -19.22 -6.58
C THR A 34 7.69 -18.50 -5.94
N ARG A 35 7.45 -17.35 -5.29
CA ARG A 35 8.49 -16.49 -4.72
C ARG A 35 8.35 -16.35 -3.20
N GLY A 36 9.52 -16.31 -2.56
CA GLY A 36 9.66 -16.03 -1.14
C GLY A 36 9.19 -14.63 -0.72
N PRO A 37 9.32 -14.32 0.59
CA PRO A 37 8.82 -13.07 1.15
C PRO A 37 9.51 -11.85 0.55
N ASN A 38 8.72 -10.84 0.22
CA ASN A 38 9.21 -9.51 -0.13
C ASN A 38 8.21 -8.47 0.39
N LYS A 39 8.74 -7.38 0.95
CA LYS A 39 7.95 -6.35 1.64
C LYS A 39 8.48 -4.96 1.33
N ILE A 40 7.59 -3.99 1.19
CA ILE A 40 7.94 -2.57 1.11
C ILE A 40 6.95 -1.74 1.93
N GLY A 41 7.48 -0.76 2.66
CA GLY A 41 6.70 0.21 3.44
C GLY A 41 6.80 1.58 2.80
N LEU A 42 5.69 2.31 2.73
CA LEU A 42 5.60 3.64 2.14
C LEU A 42 4.84 4.60 3.05
N ARG A 43 5.36 5.83 3.19
CA ARG A 43 4.55 6.96 3.67
C ARG A 43 3.63 7.42 2.55
N GLN A 44 2.46 6.80 2.48
CA GLN A 44 1.45 6.96 1.45
C GLN A 44 0.51 8.11 1.84
N ARG A 45 0.45 9.16 1.00
CA ARG A 45 -0.32 10.39 1.25
C ARG A 45 -1.57 10.56 0.37
N GLU A 46 -1.75 9.72 -0.65
CA GLU A 46 -2.94 9.71 -1.50
C GLU A 46 -4.15 9.10 -0.79
N GLY A 47 -3.93 8.33 0.28
CA GLY A 47 -4.98 7.83 1.16
C GLY A 47 -5.68 6.56 0.66
N TRP A 48 -5.12 5.87 -0.32
CA TRP A 48 -5.66 4.61 -0.84
C TRP A 48 -4.60 3.67 -1.40
N ALA A 49 -4.96 2.40 -1.46
CA ALA A 49 -4.25 1.35 -2.18
C ALA A 49 -5.26 0.43 -2.87
N ALA A 50 -4.90 -0.07 -4.05
CA ALA A 50 -5.76 -0.93 -4.84
C ALA A 50 -5.11 -2.29 -5.11
N TYR A 51 -5.94 -3.33 -5.07
CA TYR A 51 -5.59 -4.69 -5.47
C TYR A 51 -6.58 -5.16 -6.51
N GLN A 52 -6.08 -5.54 -7.70
CA GLN A 52 -6.91 -6.06 -8.77
C GLN A 52 -6.72 -7.57 -8.92
N ARG A 53 -7.83 -8.29 -8.94
CA ARG A 53 -7.88 -9.72 -9.28
C ARG A 53 -8.90 -9.92 -10.38
N GLU A 54 -8.42 -10.21 -11.59
CA GLU A 54 -9.26 -10.29 -12.80
C GLU A 54 -10.04 -8.98 -13.00
N GLU A 55 -11.37 -9.03 -13.12
CA GLU A 55 -12.23 -7.85 -13.29
C GLU A 55 -12.69 -7.20 -11.98
N MET A 56 -12.22 -7.72 -10.83
CA MET A 56 -12.54 -7.17 -9.51
C MET A 56 -11.41 -6.28 -9.01
N LEU A 57 -11.75 -5.04 -8.68
CA LEU A 57 -10.87 -4.08 -8.04
C LEU A 57 -11.28 -3.89 -6.59
N PHE A 58 -10.43 -4.34 -5.67
CA PHE A 58 -10.53 -4.01 -4.25
C PHE A 58 -9.75 -2.72 -3.98
N VAL A 59 -10.37 -1.74 -3.34
CA VAL A 59 -9.71 -0.51 -2.90
C VAL A 59 -9.85 -0.38 -1.40
N LYS A 60 -8.72 -0.21 -0.72
CA LYS A 60 -8.62 0.14 0.68
C LYS A 60 -8.28 1.62 0.78
N TYR A 61 -9.07 2.36 1.55
CA TYR A 61 -8.84 3.76 1.90
C TYR A 61 -8.40 3.85 3.35
N PHE A 62 -7.39 4.67 3.61
CA PHE A 62 -6.78 4.87 4.93
C PHE A 62 -6.10 6.24 4.95
N ASP A 63 -6.22 6.96 6.08
CA ASP A 63 -5.69 8.32 6.16
C ASP A 63 -4.18 8.37 6.46
N CYS A 64 -3.56 9.47 6.05
CA CYS A 64 -2.20 9.84 6.45
C CYS A 64 -2.25 11.14 7.26
N VAL A 65 -2.04 11.04 8.57
CA VAL A 65 -1.95 12.21 9.44
C VAL A 65 -0.57 12.86 9.22
N ALA A 66 -0.57 14.09 8.72
CA ALA A 66 0.64 14.76 8.21
C ALA A 66 1.76 14.85 9.26
N ASP A 67 1.41 15.24 10.49
CA ASP A 67 2.36 15.51 11.57
C ASP A 67 2.48 14.37 12.58
N ALA A 68 1.92 13.19 12.28
CA ALA A 68 2.02 12.03 13.14
C ALA A 68 3.29 11.21 12.87
N GLU A 69 3.76 10.55 13.93
CA GLU A 69 4.77 9.49 13.84
C GLU A 69 4.07 8.15 13.62
N TYR A 70 4.57 7.38 12.66
CA TYR A 70 4.11 6.04 12.34
C TYR A 70 5.17 5.00 12.71
N PRO A 71 4.76 3.73 12.92
CA PRO A 71 5.71 2.64 13.17
C PRO A 71 6.61 2.37 11.95
N ASP A 72 7.52 1.41 12.12
CA ASP A 72 8.29 0.80 11.03
C ASP A 72 9.01 1.79 10.12
N GLY A 73 9.67 2.81 10.70
CA GLY A 73 10.41 3.81 9.91
C GLY A 73 9.54 4.97 9.38
N ASN A 74 8.42 5.24 10.07
CA ASN A 74 7.50 6.34 9.78
C ASN A 74 6.74 6.16 8.46
N VAL A 75 6.23 4.94 8.24
CA VAL A 75 5.40 4.55 7.09
C VAL A 75 4.00 4.16 7.57
N ASN A 76 2.97 4.51 6.81
CA ASN A 76 1.56 4.24 7.15
C ASN A 76 0.92 3.17 6.26
N SER A 77 1.68 2.60 5.33
CA SER A 77 1.22 1.50 4.48
C SER A 77 2.36 0.54 4.18
N GLU A 78 2.04 -0.75 4.12
CA GLU A 78 2.99 -1.80 3.84
C GLU A 78 2.37 -2.82 2.87
N TYR A 79 3.22 -3.33 1.97
CA TYR A 79 2.82 -4.24 0.92
C TYR A 79 3.74 -5.45 0.96
N PHE A 80 3.16 -6.62 1.18
CA PHE A 80 3.88 -7.88 1.33
C PHE A 80 3.38 -8.91 0.34
N SER A 81 4.28 -9.76 -0.15
CA SER A 81 3.91 -10.96 -0.90
C SER A 81 4.90 -12.08 -0.63
N ASN A 82 4.37 -13.30 -0.53
CA ASN A 82 5.13 -14.54 -0.51
C ASN A 82 4.38 -15.63 -1.29
N GLU A 83 4.77 -16.88 -1.13
CA GLU A 83 4.18 -18.03 -1.82
C GLU A 83 2.68 -18.20 -1.53
N ALA A 84 2.22 -17.76 -0.36
CA ALA A 84 0.87 -18.00 0.12
C ALA A 84 -0.10 -16.84 -0.14
N MET A 85 0.37 -15.59 -0.07
CA MET A 85 -0.51 -14.43 -0.04
C MET A 85 0.15 -13.13 -0.47
N LEU A 86 -0.71 -12.15 -0.79
CA LEU A 86 -0.38 -10.73 -0.90
C LEU A 86 -1.17 -9.98 0.16
N GLU A 87 -0.50 -9.04 0.83
CA GLU A 87 -1.10 -8.18 1.85
C GLU A 87 -1.04 -6.71 1.42
N VAL A 88 -2.13 -5.99 1.71
CA VAL A 88 -2.24 -4.53 1.63
C VAL A 88 -2.53 -4.04 3.04
N GLU A 89 -1.48 -3.71 3.76
CA GLU A 89 -1.50 -3.36 5.18
C GLU A 89 -1.49 -1.83 5.33
N SER A 90 -2.30 -1.30 6.25
CA SER A 90 -2.26 0.11 6.62
C SER A 90 -2.11 0.23 8.13
N LEU A 91 -1.39 1.26 8.56
CA LEU A 91 -0.93 1.42 9.93
C LEU A 91 -1.49 2.71 10.50
N GLY A 92 -1.95 2.65 11.75
CA GLY A 92 -2.29 3.83 12.53
C GLY A 92 -1.03 4.53 13.07
N PRO A 93 -1.13 5.81 13.48
CA PRO A 93 -0.02 6.51 14.11
C PRO A 93 0.32 5.90 15.48
N LEU A 94 1.57 6.06 15.90
CA LEU A 94 2.02 5.71 17.24
C LEU A 94 1.40 6.68 18.25
N VAL A 95 0.80 6.13 19.30
CA VAL A 95 0.19 6.91 20.38
C VAL A 95 0.55 6.30 21.74
N SER A 96 0.80 7.14 22.73
CA SER A 96 0.93 6.72 24.13
C SER A 96 -0.43 6.80 24.80
N LEU A 97 -0.93 5.67 25.30
CA LEU A 97 -2.23 5.58 25.95
C LEU A 97 -2.06 5.53 27.47
N GLN A 98 -2.90 6.29 28.18
CA GLN A 98 -3.11 6.14 29.62
C GLN A 98 -4.17 5.08 29.91
N GLN A 99 -4.39 4.80 31.20
CA GLN A 99 -5.49 3.95 31.63
C GLN A 99 -6.82 4.49 31.08
N ASP A 100 -7.66 3.59 30.57
CA ASP A 100 -8.98 3.86 29.97
C ASP A 100 -8.97 4.66 28.65
N GLU A 101 -7.80 4.96 28.08
CA GLU A 101 -7.69 5.52 26.73
C GLU A 101 -7.70 4.42 25.65
N SER A 102 -8.02 4.81 24.41
CA SER A 102 -7.99 3.92 23.25
C SER A 102 -7.44 4.63 22.02
N ALA A 103 -6.88 3.84 21.10
CA ALA A 103 -6.49 4.28 19.77
C ALA A 103 -7.41 3.64 18.74
N SER A 104 -7.66 4.33 17.63
CA SER A 104 -8.40 3.78 16.50
C SER A 104 -7.67 4.05 15.20
N HIS A 105 -7.74 3.08 14.30
CA HIS A 105 -7.30 3.20 12.92
C HIS A 105 -8.46 2.77 12.04
N THR A 106 -8.91 3.67 11.16
CA THR A 106 -10.12 3.44 10.35
C THR A 106 -9.71 3.15 8.93
N GLU A 107 -10.21 2.04 8.40
CA GLU A 107 -10.11 1.70 6.98
C GLU A 107 -11.51 1.68 6.37
N THR A 108 -11.65 2.18 5.13
CA THR A 108 -12.86 1.97 4.32
C THR A 108 -12.52 1.05 3.15
N TRP A 109 -13.30 0.00 2.95
CA TRP A 109 -13.06 -0.98 1.90
C TRP A 109 -14.17 -0.91 0.86
N LYS A 110 -13.81 -0.80 -0.42
CA LYS A 110 -14.74 -0.84 -1.54
C LYS A 110 -14.32 -1.91 -2.54
N LEU A 111 -15.30 -2.55 -3.15
CA LEU A 111 -15.11 -3.49 -4.24
C LEU A 111 -15.83 -2.96 -5.48
N PHE A 112 -15.12 -2.90 -6.61
CA PHE A 112 -15.66 -2.47 -7.89
C PHE A 112 -15.55 -3.61 -8.90
N ALA A 113 -16.62 -3.85 -9.65
CA ALA A 113 -16.64 -4.81 -10.76
C ALA A 113 -17.78 -4.44 -11.75
N PRO A 114 -17.56 -4.59 -13.07
CA PRO A 114 -16.29 -4.96 -13.71
C PRO A 114 -15.34 -3.77 -13.83
N VAL A 115 -14.04 -4.00 -13.63
CA VAL A 115 -12.95 -3.06 -13.96
C VAL A 115 -11.96 -3.77 -14.87
N ALA A 116 -11.70 -3.20 -16.04
CA ALA A 116 -10.73 -3.77 -16.99
C ALA A 116 -9.34 -3.90 -16.35
N ARG A 117 -8.56 -4.89 -16.79
CA ARG A 117 -7.21 -5.15 -16.25
C ARG A 117 -6.33 -3.91 -16.42
N CYS A 118 -5.72 -3.48 -15.32
CA CYS A 118 -4.74 -2.41 -15.30
C CYS A 118 -3.34 -2.99 -15.55
N GLU A 119 -2.69 -2.58 -16.64
CA GLU A 119 -1.36 -3.10 -17.02
C GLU A 119 -0.30 -2.00 -17.06
N SER A 120 -0.70 -0.73 -16.92
CA SER A 120 0.17 0.43 -17.03
C SER A 120 -0.27 1.60 -16.14
N GLU A 121 0.61 2.60 -15.97
CA GLU A 121 0.26 3.85 -15.27
C GLU A 121 -0.90 4.60 -15.96
N ALA A 122 -0.94 4.59 -17.29
CA ALA A 122 -2.04 5.19 -18.06
C ALA A 122 -3.39 4.49 -17.79
N ASP A 123 -3.37 3.19 -17.50
CA ASP A 123 -4.57 2.46 -17.09
C ASP A 123 -4.99 2.84 -15.67
N VAL A 124 -4.05 3.10 -14.75
CA VAL A 124 -4.39 3.60 -13.40
C VAL A 124 -5.17 4.92 -13.52
N ASP A 125 -4.66 5.87 -14.31
CA ASP A 125 -5.32 7.17 -14.51
C ASP A 125 -6.71 7.05 -15.15
N ARG A 126 -6.86 6.13 -16.12
CA ARG A 126 -8.09 5.97 -16.88
C ARG A 126 -9.14 5.11 -16.17
N LEU A 127 -8.72 4.07 -15.45
CA LEU A 127 -9.61 3.02 -14.91
C LEU A 127 -9.78 3.10 -13.39
N ILE A 128 -8.72 3.48 -12.66
CA ILE A 128 -8.69 3.39 -11.18
C ILE A 128 -8.91 4.76 -10.55
N LYS A 129 -8.20 5.80 -11.01
CA LYS A 129 -8.33 7.17 -10.47
C LYS A 129 -9.77 7.70 -10.41
N PRO A 130 -10.68 7.41 -11.38
CA PRO A 130 -12.08 7.85 -11.27
C PRO A 130 -12.90 7.16 -10.17
N LEU A 131 -12.39 6.07 -9.59
CA LEU A 131 -13.09 5.27 -8.57
C LEU A 131 -12.63 5.59 -7.15
N VAL A 132 -11.58 6.40 -6.99
CA VAL A 132 -10.90 6.69 -5.72
C VAL A 132 -10.89 8.17 -5.35
#